data_AF-A0A2U1LVP4-F1
#
_entry.id   AF-A0A2U1LVP4-F1
#
_cell.length_a   1.000
_cell.length_b   1.000
_cell.length_c   1.000
_cell.angle_alpha   90.00
_cell.angle_beta   90.00
_cell.angle_gamma   90.00
#
_symmetry.space_group_name_H-M   'P 1'
#
loop_
_entity.id
_entity.type
_entity.pdbx_description
1 polymer ?
#
loop_
_entity_poly.entity_id
_entity_poly.type
_entity_poly.pdbx_seq_one_letter_code
_entity_poly.pdbx_strand_id
1 'polypeptide(L)'
;MAIYKDKLKELLDQAVIDIPTVPKLNGKAVMSSMLGVKEPDEQTLNNPNLRKAKGFGCFSRFKPIAEVTAEELSKRRTCGVCGQKAGHNSRTCGMALAETPPSKKQKQQDQPKRAGLRQSTRKK
;
A
#
# COMPACT_ATOMS: atom_id res chain seq x y z
N MET A 1 59.99 -22.04 29.00
CA MET A 1 58.66 -21.60 28.52
C MET A 1 58.68 -20.84 27.18
N ALA A 2 59.83 -20.37 26.66
CA ALA A 2 59.90 -19.65 25.38
C ALA A 2 59.63 -20.56 24.16
N ILE A 3 60.29 -21.73 24.12
CA ILE A 3 60.18 -22.73 23.03
C ILE A 3 58.72 -23.14 22.75
N TYR A 4 57.89 -23.21 23.79
CA TYR A 4 56.47 -23.54 23.63
C TYR A 4 55.69 -22.43 22.91
N LYS A 5 56.00 -21.16 23.21
CA LYS A 5 55.36 -20.02 22.55
C LYS A 5 55.77 -19.92 21.09
N ASP A 6 57.00 -20.27 20.76
CA ASP A 6 57.51 -20.20 19.39
C ASP A 6 56.87 -21.30 18.53
N LYS A 7 56.76 -22.54 19.05
CA LYS A 7 56.01 -23.61 18.38
C LYS A 7 54.53 -23.28 18.17
N LEU A 8 53.90 -22.58 19.11
CA LEU A 8 52.51 -22.12 18.94
C LEU A 8 52.37 -21.06 17.85
N LYS A 9 53.36 -20.18 17.69
CA LYS A 9 53.37 -19.20 16.59
C LYS A 9 53.57 -19.89 15.25
N GLU A 10 54.49 -20.84 15.16
CA GLU A 10 54.73 -21.64 13.94
C GLU A 10 53.46 -22.36 13.49
N LEU A 11 52.72 -22.98 14.42
CA LEU A 11 51.43 -23.62 14.13
C LEU A 11 50.37 -22.62 13.67
N LEU A 12 50.36 -21.41 14.23
CA LEU A 12 49.46 -20.33 13.81
C LEU A 12 49.79 -19.84 12.40
N ASP A 13 51.07 -19.63 12.11
CA ASP A 13 51.54 -19.17 10.80
C ASP A 13 51.23 -20.21 9.71
N GLN A 14 51.41 -21.49 10.03
CA GLN A 14 51.06 -22.59 9.13
C GLN A 14 49.54 -22.65 8.86
N ALA A 15 48.71 -22.47 9.90
CA ALA A 15 47.26 -22.40 9.75
C ALA A 15 46.80 -21.21 8.90
N VAL A 16 47.50 -20.07 8.95
CA VAL A 16 47.19 -18.90 8.09
C VAL A 16 47.51 -19.18 6.63
N ILE A 17 48.59 -19.92 6.34
CA ILE A 17 48.99 -20.29 4.97
C ILE A 17 48.03 -21.33 4.37
N ASP A 18 47.60 -22.31 5.18
CA ASP A 18 46.71 -23.39 4.75
C ASP A 18 45.29 -22.92 4.43
N ILE A 19 44.86 -21.76 4.94
CA ILE A 19 43.56 -21.18 4.60
C ILE A 19 43.69 -20.50 3.23
N PRO A 20 43.10 -21.07 2.16
CA PRO A 20 43.09 -20.39 0.87
C PRO A 20 42.39 -19.05 1.05
N THR A 21 43.14 -17.97 0.83
CA THR A 21 42.56 -16.63 0.90
C THR A 21 41.62 -16.51 -0.29
N VAL A 22 40.32 -16.66 -0.02
CA VAL A 22 39.30 -16.56 -1.07
C VAL A 22 39.40 -15.15 -1.65
N PRO A 23 39.61 -14.99 -2.97
CA PRO A 23 39.63 -13.67 -3.57
C PRO A 23 38.28 -13.01 -3.27
N LYS A 24 38.32 -11.75 -2.83
CA LYS A 24 37.11 -10.95 -2.62
C LYS A 24 36.49 -10.66 -3.97
N LEU A 25 35.64 -11.56 -4.44
CA LEU A 25 34.88 -11.38 -5.66
C LEU A 25 33.69 -10.46 -5.40
N ASN A 26 33.41 -9.59 -6.36
CA ASN A 26 32.17 -8.84 -6.41
C ASN A 26 31.02 -9.79 -6.76
N GLY A 27 30.27 -10.25 -5.74
CA GLY A 27 29.20 -11.23 -5.92
C GLY A 27 28.20 -10.86 -7.02
N LYS A 28 27.91 -9.57 -7.17
CA LYS A 28 27.11 -9.01 -8.27
C LYS A 28 27.63 -9.39 -9.67
N ALA A 29 28.91 -9.17 -9.95
CA ALA A 29 29.47 -9.48 -11.27
C ALA A 29 29.58 -10.99 -11.50
N VAL A 30 29.82 -11.78 -10.46
CA VAL A 30 29.75 -13.25 -10.54
C VAL A 30 28.34 -13.71 -10.91
N MET A 31 27.31 -13.10 -10.33
CA MET A 31 25.92 -13.42 -10.67
C MET A 31 25.56 -12.95 -12.08
N SER A 32 26.02 -11.77 -12.51
CA SER A 32 25.83 -11.29 -13.88
C SER A 32 26.50 -12.17 -14.93
N SER A 33 27.71 -12.68 -14.66
CA SER A 33 28.42 -13.58 -15.58
C SER A 33 27.78 -14.96 -15.64
N MET A 34 27.35 -15.51 -14.48
CA MET A 34 26.63 -16.78 -14.39
C MET A 34 25.28 -16.75 -15.11
N LEU A 35 24.51 -15.67 -14.93
CA LEU A 35 23.15 -15.56 -15.45
C LEU A 35 23.08 -14.94 -16.84
N GLY A 36 24.18 -14.36 -17.34
CA GLY A 36 24.23 -13.65 -18.63
C GLY A 36 23.40 -12.36 -18.66
N VAL A 37 22.95 -11.87 -17.50
CA VAL A 37 22.13 -10.67 -17.37
C VAL A 37 22.98 -9.53 -16.83
N LYS A 38 23.00 -8.42 -17.58
CA LYS A 38 23.63 -7.18 -17.13
C LYS A 38 22.79 -6.56 -16.03
N GLU A 39 23.43 -6.04 -14.99
CA GLU A 39 22.72 -5.29 -13.96
C GLU A 39 22.08 -4.05 -14.59
N PRO A 40 20.80 -3.76 -14.29
CA PRO A 40 20.18 -2.52 -14.72
C PRO A 40 20.81 -1.33 -13.99
N ASP A 41 21.04 -0.24 -14.72
CA ASP A 41 21.66 0.99 -14.19
C ASP A 41 20.80 1.66 -13.09
N GLU A 42 19.48 1.48 -13.16
CA GLU A 42 18.53 2.04 -12.19
C GLU A 42 17.62 0.95 -11.59
N GLN A 43 17.61 0.86 -10.26
CA GLN A 43 16.70 -0.02 -9.51
C GLN A 43 15.50 0.76 -8.98
N THR A 44 14.39 0.77 -9.74
CA THR A 44 13.13 1.35 -9.25
C THR A 44 12.40 0.35 -8.36
N LEU A 45 12.74 0.31 -7.07
CA LEU A 45 11.99 -0.48 -6.09
C LEU A 45 10.71 0.26 -5.70
N ASN A 46 9.56 -0.33 -6.02
CA ASN A 46 8.27 0.16 -5.55
C ASN A 46 8.14 -0.08 -4.04
N ASN A 47 8.34 0.95 -3.22
CA ASN A 47 8.23 0.85 -1.76
C ASN A 47 6.80 0.44 -1.35
N PRO A 48 6.61 -0.77 -0.79
CA PRO A 48 5.28 -1.24 -0.39
C PRO A 48 4.67 -0.41 0.75
N ASN A 49 5.49 0.23 1.59
CA ASN A 49 5.01 1.07 2.70
C ASN A 49 4.48 2.44 2.25
N LEU A 50 4.87 2.89 1.05
CA LEU A 50 4.35 4.12 0.45
C LEU A 50 3.16 3.87 -0.49
N ARG A 51 2.86 2.60 -0.78
CA ARG A 51 1.69 2.26 -1.59
C ARG A 51 0.43 2.48 -0.76
N LYS A 52 -0.41 3.40 -1.22
CA LYS A 52 -1.75 3.57 -0.67
C LYS A 52 -2.57 2.32 -1.01
N ALA A 53 -2.79 1.47 -0.01
CA ALA A 53 -3.72 0.36 -0.12
C ALA A 53 -5.14 0.87 -0.40
N LYS A 54 -5.97 0.05 -1.03
CA LYS A 54 -7.39 0.34 -1.22
C LYS A 54 -8.04 0.54 0.15
N GLY A 55 -8.54 1.74 0.44
CA GLY A 55 -9.07 2.09 1.76
C GLY A 55 -8.19 3.02 2.61
N PHE A 56 -6.97 3.34 2.17
CA PHE A 56 -6.04 4.20 2.91
C PHE A 56 -6.36 5.70 2.76
N GLY A 57 -7.18 6.07 1.78
CA GLY A 57 -7.64 7.44 1.64
C GLY A 57 -8.65 7.78 2.74
N CYS A 58 -8.43 8.89 3.44
CA CYS A 58 -9.42 9.57 4.27
C CYS A 58 -10.77 9.80 3.55
N PHE A 59 -10.79 9.71 2.22
CA PHE A 59 -11.96 9.78 1.36
C PHE A 59 -12.76 8.47 1.22
N SER A 60 -12.19 7.32 1.59
CA SER A 60 -12.84 6.01 1.40
C SER A 60 -13.68 5.56 2.60
N ARG A 61 -13.43 6.15 3.78
CA ARG A 61 -14.24 5.95 4.99
C ARG A 61 -14.89 7.27 5.35
N PHE A 62 -16.17 7.23 5.70
CA PHE A 62 -16.87 8.39 6.22
C PHE A 62 -16.32 8.71 7.62
N LYS A 63 -15.54 9.79 7.75
CA LYS A 63 -15.03 10.26 9.05
C LYS A 63 -16.06 11.10 9.79
N PRO A 64 -16.23 10.93 11.12
CA PRO A 64 -17.05 11.81 11.95
C PRO A 64 -16.42 13.20 12.01
N ILE A 65 -17.22 14.24 12.30
CA ILE A 65 -16.77 15.64 12.31
C ILE A 65 -15.62 15.86 13.30
N ALA A 66 -15.62 15.14 14.43
CA ALA A 66 -14.57 15.23 15.45
C ALA A 66 -13.17 14.80 14.96
N GLU A 67 -13.08 13.99 13.91
CA GLU A 67 -11.81 13.47 13.37
C GLU A 67 -11.29 14.28 12.17
N VAL A 68 -11.99 15.33 11.77
CA VAL A 68 -11.77 16.03 10.50
C VAL A 68 -11.32 17.44 10.79
N THR A 69 -10.19 17.85 10.23
CA THR A 69 -9.67 19.22 10.41
C THR A 69 -10.57 20.24 9.73
N ALA A 70 -10.50 21.51 10.15
CA ALA A 70 -11.32 22.59 9.58
C ALA A 70 -11.11 22.76 8.05
N GLU A 71 -9.89 22.52 7.55
CA GLU A 71 -9.55 22.59 6.13
C GLU A 71 -10.15 21.42 5.33
N GLU A 72 -10.33 20.25 5.94
CA GLU A 72 -11.03 19.12 5.32
C GLU A 72 -12.56 19.34 5.33
N LEU A 73 -13.10 19.97 6.38
CA LEU A 73 -14.52 20.33 6.47
C LEU A 73 -14.91 21.41 5.45
N SER A 74 -14.04 22.38 5.18
CA SER A 74 -14.31 23.46 4.22
C SER A 74 -14.49 22.94 2.78
N LYS A 75 -13.77 21.87 2.43
CA LYS A 75 -13.83 21.16 1.15
C LYS A 75 -15.05 20.24 1.01
N ARG A 76 -15.82 20.01 2.08
CA ARG A 76 -17.03 19.18 2.01
C ARG A 76 -18.15 19.89 1.25
N ARG A 77 -18.91 19.10 0.49
CA ARG A 77 -20.07 19.55 -0.28
C ARG A 77 -21.13 20.14 0.66
N THR A 78 -21.66 21.31 0.31
CA THR A 78 -22.83 21.91 0.96
C THR A 78 -24.11 21.19 0.55
N CYS A 79 -25.09 21.15 1.45
CA CYS A 79 -26.44 20.71 1.11
C CYS A 79 -27.03 21.66 0.05
N GLY A 80 -27.54 21.11 -1.04
CA GLY A 80 -28.15 21.92 -2.11
C GLY A 80 -29.51 22.54 -1.77
N VAL A 81 -30.11 22.16 -0.64
CA VAL A 81 -31.42 22.66 -0.19
C VAL A 81 -31.24 23.80 0.83
N CYS A 82 -30.51 23.53 1.91
CA CYS A 82 -30.33 24.52 3.00
C CYS A 82 -28.98 25.25 2.97
N GLY A 83 -28.08 24.91 2.02
CA GLY A 83 -26.75 25.51 1.92
C GLY A 83 -25.76 25.10 3.02
N GLN A 84 -26.18 24.36 4.04
CA GLN A 84 -25.34 24.03 5.20
C GLN A 84 -24.31 22.95 4.87
N LYS A 85 -23.12 23.05 5.49
CA LYS A 85 -22.06 22.02 5.45
C LYS A 85 -22.25 20.91 6.48
N ALA A 86 -23.38 20.89 7.17
CA ALA A 86 -23.68 20.04 8.33
C ALA A 86 -23.94 18.57 7.95
N GLY A 87 -22.96 17.88 7.36
CA GLY A 87 -22.91 16.41 7.27
C GLY A 87 -24.05 15.69 6.53
N HIS A 88 -24.99 16.41 5.94
CA HIS A 88 -26.17 15.87 5.26
C HIS A 88 -26.22 16.35 3.79
N ASN A 89 -26.95 15.63 2.95
CA ASN A 89 -27.15 15.99 1.55
C ASN A 89 -28.59 16.50 1.34
N SER A 90 -28.91 16.95 0.13
CA SER A 90 -30.26 17.45 -0.19
C SER A 90 -31.37 16.42 0.05
N ARG A 91 -31.07 15.11 -0.03
CA ARG A 91 -32.05 14.03 0.19
C ARG A 91 -32.33 13.75 1.66
N THR A 92 -31.36 14.02 2.53
CA THR A 92 -31.47 13.84 3.99
C THR A 92 -31.59 15.17 4.74
N CYS A 93 -31.84 16.25 4.01
CA CYS A 93 -32.01 17.57 4.59
C CYS A 93 -33.34 17.65 5.35
N GLY A 94 -33.30 18.06 6.61
CA GLY A 94 -34.52 18.24 7.42
C GLY A 94 -35.51 19.23 6.80
N MET A 95 -35.01 20.25 6.08
CA MET A 95 -35.88 21.19 5.35
C MET A 95 -36.58 20.53 4.16
N ALA A 96 -35.86 19.71 3.38
CA ALA A 96 -36.47 18.95 2.27
C ALA A 96 -37.51 17.93 2.76
N LEU A 97 -37.27 17.33 3.93
CA LEU A 97 -38.20 16.38 4.55
C LEU A 97 -39.42 17.07 5.18
N ALA A 98 -39.29 18.33 5.62
CA ALA A 98 -40.39 19.12 6.14
C ALA A 98 -41.33 19.63 5.04
N GLU A 99 -40.80 19.93 3.85
CA GLU A 99 -41.56 20.48 2.72
C GLU A 99 -42.27 19.42 1.87
N THR A 100 -41.89 18.14 1.99
CA THR A 100 -42.61 17.04 1.34
C THR A 100 -43.20 16.09 2.37
N PRO A 101 -44.54 15.94 2.49
CA PRO A 101 -45.09 14.83 3.26
C PRO A 101 -44.58 13.50 2.69
N PRO A 102 -44.39 12.46 3.51
CA PRO A 102 -43.85 11.19 3.04
C PRO A 102 -44.79 10.61 1.97
N SER A 103 -44.44 10.80 0.71
CA SER A 103 -45.06 10.08 -0.39
C SER A 103 -44.75 8.61 -0.12
N LYS A 104 -45.77 7.85 0.28
CA LYS A 104 -45.73 6.39 0.38
C LYS A 104 -45.34 5.87 -1.00
N LYS A 105 -44.05 5.72 -1.28
CA LYS A 105 -43.59 4.94 -2.43
C LYS A 105 -44.04 3.52 -2.14
N GLN A 106 -44.99 3.04 -2.93
CA GLN A 106 -45.36 1.63 -2.94
C GLN A 106 -44.09 0.80 -3.05
N LYS A 107 -43.92 -0.13 -2.12
CA LYS A 107 -42.87 -1.13 -2.09
C LYS A 107 -42.91 -1.87 -3.43
N GLN A 108 -41.98 -1.55 -4.34
CA GLN A 108 -41.73 -2.44 -5.46
C GLN A 108 -41.25 -3.76 -4.87
N GLN A 109 -42.02 -4.82 -5.10
CA GLN A 109 -41.70 -6.17 -4.69
C GLN A 109 -40.33 -6.55 -5.28
N ASP A 110 -39.48 -7.12 -4.42
CA ASP A 110 -38.21 -7.74 -4.78
C ASP A 110 -38.41 -8.66 -6.00
N GLN A 111 -37.81 -8.30 -7.13
CA GLN A 111 -37.58 -9.27 -8.19
C GLN A 111 -36.18 -9.86 -8.02
N PRO A 112 -36.04 -11.16 -7.72
CA PRO A 112 -34.73 -11.80 -7.67
C PRO A 112 -34.31 -12.21 -9.08
N LYS A 113 -33.45 -11.45 -9.75
CA LYS A 113 -32.80 -11.85 -11.02
C LYS A 113 -31.43 -11.16 -11.11
N ARG A 114 -30.29 -11.80 -11.37
CA ARG A 114 -29.87 -13.17 -11.70
C ARG A 114 -28.34 -13.14 -11.50
N ALA A 115 -27.72 -14.19 -10.95
CA ALA A 115 -26.27 -14.27 -10.84
C ALA A 115 -25.63 -14.23 -12.24
N GLY A 116 -25.08 -13.07 -12.62
CA GLY A 116 -24.34 -12.89 -13.86
C GLY A 116 -22.85 -13.02 -13.58
N LEU A 117 -22.24 -14.13 -14.00
CA LEU A 117 -20.79 -14.28 -14.06
C LEU A 117 -20.25 -13.23 -15.04
N ARG A 118 -19.54 -12.23 -14.54
CA ARG A 118 -18.88 -11.20 -15.36
C ARG A 118 -17.79 -11.88 -16.21
N GLN A 119 -18.10 -12.17 -17.47
CA GLN A 119 -17.08 -12.63 -18.40
C GLN A 119 -16.13 -11.47 -18.71
N SER A 120 -14.86 -11.62 -18.33
CA SER A 120 -13.82 -10.66 -18.69
C SER A 120 -13.34 -10.94 -20.11
N THR A 121 -13.71 -10.10 -21.07
CA THR A 121 -13.08 -10.14 -22.39
C THR A 121 -11.70 -9.50 -22.30
N ARG A 122 -10.65 -10.31 -22.38
CA ARG A 122 -9.26 -9.85 -22.52
C ARG A 122 -9.10 -9.33 -23.96
N LYS A 123 -8.86 -8.03 -24.14
CA LYS A 123 -8.49 -7.48 -25.45
C LYS A 123 -7.10 -8.02 -25.83
N LYS A 124 -6.99 -8.55 -27.04
CA LYS A 124 -5.72 -8.87 -27.70
C LYS A 124 -5.03 -7.58 -28.13
#